data_AF-A0A9Q3LAE6-F1
#
_entry.id   AF-A0A9Q3LAE6-F1
#
_cell.length_a   1.000
_cell.length_b   1.000
_cell.length_c   1.000
_cell.angle_alpha   90.00
_cell.angle_beta   90.00
_cell.angle_gamma   90.00
#
_symmetry.space_group_name_H-M   'P 1'
#
loop_
_entity.id
_entity.type
_entity.pdbx_description
1 polymer ?
#
loop_
_entity_poly.entity_id
_entity_poly.type
_entity_poly.pdbx_seq_one_letter_code
_entity_poly.pdbx_strand_id
1 'polypeptide(L)'
;MIKQVWSLTRQGYKHWKSLKTVSYKYNGQPITPYHNSYSNNRPLVVFYSGDDVYYLTCRSVEDKIKKDNEVEIFNNKTQEKSYVETNNIHIMKRDDFFKIFNKNKVQILDDIDGAISILRNLRENLDNENIQITKLELNSDWTIRNMDISNKLEAFQYLAHADNLFYNIGKFGTMRLFEYGRNFDNEKWLQQVSKNYIPLKEFKTWDLEKCMDFLHNSDKTKRYEQQEEDERWSNDTWDYEAQFGEYHRQEELEYQKKKQEKQDKQEDDLALSM
;
A
#
# COMPACT_ATOMS: atom_id res chain seq x y z
N MET A 1 5.98 6.62 -0.54
CA MET A 1 6.52 5.30 -0.83
C MET A 1 5.45 4.34 -0.38
N ILE A 2 4.65 3.93 -1.34
CA ILE A 2 3.45 3.12 -1.06
C ILE A 2 3.92 1.77 -0.55
N LYS A 3 3.13 1.11 0.29
CA LYS A 3 3.52 -0.19 0.82
C LYS A 3 3.31 -1.25 -0.24
N GLN A 4 4.26 -2.17 -0.30
CA GLN A 4 4.07 -3.43 -1.00
C GLN A 4 3.97 -4.57 0.02
N VAL A 5 3.02 -5.46 -0.20
CA VAL A 5 2.93 -6.70 0.55
C VAL A 5 3.15 -7.81 -0.45
N TRP A 6 4.27 -8.50 -0.30
CA TRP A 6 4.42 -9.79 -0.97
C TRP A 6 3.27 -10.67 -0.52
N SER A 7 2.60 -11.35 -1.44
CA SER A 7 1.65 -12.42 -1.09
C SER A 7 2.40 -13.61 -0.47
N LEU A 8 3.13 -13.42 0.62
CA LEU A 8 3.49 -14.49 1.51
C LEU A 8 2.21 -14.91 2.20
N THR A 9 1.50 -15.83 1.52
CA THR A 9 0.31 -16.50 2.01
C THR A 9 0.66 -17.14 3.35
N ARG A 10 0.17 -16.56 4.45
CA ARG A 10 -0.14 -17.30 5.67
C ARG A 10 -1.66 -17.49 5.57
N GLN A 11 -2.25 -18.66 5.35
CA GLN A 11 -1.90 -20.01 5.72
C GLN A 11 -2.72 -21.00 4.87
N GLY A 12 -2.11 -22.09 4.43
CA GLY A 12 -2.78 -23.39 4.42
C GLY A 12 -2.32 -24.17 5.65
N TYR A 13 -2.54 -23.68 6.87
CA TYR A 13 -1.96 -24.27 8.10
C TYR A 13 -2.98 -24.93 9.03
N LYS A 14 -4.23 -25.12 8.60
CA LYS A 14 -5.17 -25.92 9.41
C LYS A 14 -5.83 -27.10 8.72
N HIS A 15 -5.97 -27.07 7.39
CA HIS A 15 -6.71 -28.14 6.73
C HIS A 15 -5.88 -29.12 5.93
N TRP A 16 -4.84 -28.73 5.20
CA TRP A 16 -4.13 -29.65 4.32
C TRP A 16 -2.66 -29.76 4.72
N LYS A 17 -2.16 -30.99 4.89
CA LYS A 17 -0.80 -31.35 5.35
C LYS A 17 0.34 -30.92 4.40
N SER A 18 0.16 -29.87 3.59
CA SER A 18 1.20 -29.27 2.76
C SER A 18 0.93 -27.77 2.52
N LEU A 19 1.97 -26.95 2.67
CA LEU A 19 1.94 -25.51 2.36
C LEU A 19 1.64 -25.33 0.87
N LYS A 20 0.47 -24.78 0.53
CA LYS A 20 0.17 -24.28 -0.81
C LYS A 20 -0.03 -22.77 -0.72
N THR A 21 0.79 -22.01 -1.42
CA THR A 21 0.58 -20.58 -1.66
C THR A 21 -0.62 -20.40 -2.59
N VAL A 22 -1.50 -19.46 -2.26
CA VAL A 22 -2.66 -19.10 -3.10
C VAL A 22 -2.47 -17.66 -3.53
N SER A 23 -2.54 -17.45 -4.84
CA SER A 23 -2.45 -16.13 -5.47
C SER A 23 -3.80 -15.82 -6.07
N TYR A 24 -4.15 -14.55 -6.27
CA TYR A 24 -5.47 -14.18 -6.78
C TYR A 24 -5.35 -13.56 -8.18
N LYS A 25 -6.34 -13.85 -9.04
CA LYS A 25 -6.53 -13.19 -10.32
C LYS A 25 -7.06 -11.77 -10.06
N TYR A 26 -7.01 -10.95 -11.11
CA TYR A 26 -7.52 -9.56 -11.16
C TYR A 26 -8.98 -9.40 -10.70
N ASN A 27 -9.79 -10.46 -10.75
CA ASN A 27 -11.21 -10.47 -10.35
C ASN A 27 -11.46 -11.08 -8.96
N GLY A 28 -10.40 -11.26 -8.15
CA GLY A 28 -10.49 -11.86 -6.83
C GLY A 28 -10.60 -13.40 -6.81
N GLN A 29 -10.61 -14.07 -7.97
CA GLN A 29 -10.61 -15.55 -8.00
C GLN A 29 -9.24 -16.11 -7.58
N PRO A 30 -9.19 -17.19 -6.78
CA PRO A 30 -7.94 -17.86 -6.48
C PRO A 30 -7.34 -18.47 -7.77
N ILE A 31 -6.08 -18.14 -8.04
CA ILE A 31 -5.20 -18.86 -8.94
C ILE A 31 -4.84 -20.16 -8.21
N THR A 32 -5.40 -21.26 -8.70
CA THR A 32 -5.01 -22.60 -8.26
C THR A 32 -3.50 -22.74 -8.46
N PRO A 33 -2.72 -23.08 -7.42
CA PRO A 33 -1.28 -23.20 -7.57
C PRO A 33 -0.96 -24.31 -8.56
N TYR A 34 -0.16 -23.99 -9.58
CA TYR A 34 0.66 -25.01 -10.22
C TYR A 34 1.56 -25.64 -9.14
N HIS A 35 1.76 -26.95 -9.21
CA HIS A 35 2.57 -27.72 -8.27
C HIS A 35 3.89 -26.99 -7.95
N ASN A 36 4.10 -26.67 -6.67
CA ASN A 36 5.36 -26.23 -6.08
C ASN A 36 6.09 -25.08 -6.81
N SER A 37 5.42 -23.96 -7.09
CA SER A 37 6.15 -22.76 -7.48
C SER A 37 6.07 -21.63 -6.46
N TYR A 38 7.24 -21.26 -5.92
CA TYR A 38 7.46 -20.00 -5.22
C TYR A 38 7.17 -18.77 -6.12
N SER A 39 7.06 -18.95 -7.44
CA SER A 39 6.81 -17.90 -8.45
C SER A 39 5.37 -17.37 -8.50
N ASN A 40 4.45 -17.92 -7.68
CA ASN A 40 3.09 -17.40 -7.62
C ASN A 40 2.95 -16.20 -6.68
N ASN A 41 3.95 -15.86 -5.87
CA ASN A 41 3.84 -14.72 -4.97
C ASN A 41 3.80 -13.40 -5.76
N ARG A 42 2.64 -12.73 -5.77
CA ARG A 42 2.47 -11.44 -6.45
C ARG A 42 2.47 -10.33 -5.41
N PRO A 43 3.32 -9.30 -5.56
CA PRO A 43 3.22 -8.15 -4.68
C PRO A 43 1.83 -7.51 -4.83
N LEU A 44 1.35 -6.91 -3.75
CA LEU A 44 0.19 -6.02 -3.75
C LEU A 44 0.67 -4.65 -3.33
N VAL A 45 0.19 -3.61 -4.01
CA VAL A 45 0.38 -2.23 -3.56
C VAL A 45 -0.75 -1.91 -2.59
N VAL A 46 -0.46 -1.44 -1.38
CA VAL A 46 -1.46 -1.28 -0.31
C VAL A 46 -1.44 0.12 0.30
N PHE A 47 -2.63 0.59 0.66
CA PHE A 47 -2.88 1.83 1.39
C PHE A 47 -3.83 1.54 2.56
N TYR A 48 -3.46 1.95 3.77
CA TYR A 48 -4.26 1.70 4.96
C TYR A 48 -5.12 2.92 5.30
N SER A 49 -6.41 2.70 5.54
CA SER A 49 -7.36 3.76 5.89
C SER A 49 -8.35 3.26 6.94
N GLY A 50 -8.14 3.67 8.18
CA GLY A 50 -8.89 3.20 9.34
C GLY A 50 -8.86 1.67 9.44
N ASP A 51 -10.07 1.09 9.43
CA ASP A 51 -10.30 -0.36 9.49
C ASP A 51 -10.28 -1.04 8.11
N ASP A 52 -10.08 -0.29 7.03
CA ASP A 52 -10.11 -0.80 5.66
C ASP A 52 -8.69 -0.71 5.03
N VAL A 53 -8.44 -1.61 4.08
CA VAL A 53 -7.22 -1.66 3.27
C VAL A 53 -7.61 -1.54 1.82
N TYR A 54 -7.08 -0.51 1.17
CA TYR A 54 -7.14 -0.34 -0.28
C TYR A 54 -5.93 -1.03 -0.86
N TYR A 55 -6.11 -1.86 -1.88
CA TYR A 55 -4.97 -2.48 -2.53
C TYR A 55 -5.15 -2.71 -4.03
N LEU A 56 -4.02 -2.72 -4.72
CA LEU A 56 -3.90 -2.97 -6.15
C LEU A 56 -3.21 -4.29 -6.39
N THR A 57 -3.69 -5.02 -7.39
CA THR A 57 -3.11 -6.29 -7.81
C THR A 57 -1.96 -6.08 -8.77
N CYS A 58 -0.91 -6.90 -8.63
CA CYS A 58 0.20 -6.91 -9.56
C CYS A 58 0.23 -8.19 -10.39
N ARG A 59 0.81 -8.14 -11.59
CA ARG A 59 1.13 -9.32 -12.40
C ARG A 59 2.57 -9.31 -12.89
N SER A 60 3.12 -10.51 -13.12
CA SER A 60 4.42 -10.67 -13.76
C SER A 60 4.41 -10.13 -15.20
N VAL A 61 5.61 -9.71 -15.64
CA VAL A 61 5.86 -9.16 -16.98
C VAL A 61 6.03 -10.26 -18.05
N GLU A 62 6.30 -11.51 -17.66
CA GLU A 62 6.55 -12.67 -18.54
C GLU A 62 5.71 -12.66 -19.83
N ASP A 63 6.35 -12.29 -20.94
CA ASP A 63 5.87 -12.20 -22.32
C ASP A 63 4.53 -11.48 -22.56
N LYS A 64 4.14 -10.60 -21.64
CA LYS A 64 2.84 -9.91 -21.72
C LYS A 64 3.02 -8.43 -21.94
N ILE A 65 2.40 -7.93 -23.00
CA ILE A 65 2.30 -6.50 -23.29
C ILE A 65 1.65 -5.80 -22.09
N LYS A 66 2.25 -4.69 -21.66
CA LYS A 66 1.71 -3.79 -20.64
C LYS A 66 0.37 -3.23 -21.14
N LYS A 67 -0.67 -3.24 -20.31
CA LYS A 67 -1.96 -2.60 -20.63
C LYS A 67 -1.94 -1.12 -20.27
N ASP A 68 -2.85 -0.34 -20.86
CA ASP A 68 -2.93 1.11 -20.64
C ASP A 68 -3.20 1.48 -19.17
N ASN A 69 -4.00 0.67 -18.48
CA ASN A 69 -4.34 0.83 -17.07
C ASN A 69 -3.29 0.29 -16.09
N GLU A 70 -2.10 -0.09 -16.58
CA GLU A 70 -1.06 -0.70 -15.77
C GLU A 70 0.15 0.22 -15.60
N VAL A 71 0.82 0.11 -14.46
CA VAL A 71 2.10 0.78 -14.20
C VAL A 71 3.16 -0.28 -13.98
N GLU A 72 4.30 -0.16 -14.67
CA GLU A 72 5.44 -1.01 -14.40
C GLU A 72 6.12 -0.54 -13.11
N ILE A 73 6.37 -1.48 -12.20
CA ILE A 73 7.19 -1.28 -11.02
C ILE A 73 8.37 -2.22 -11.04
N PHE A 74 9.48 -1.78 -10.47
CA PHE A 74 10.68 -2.57 -10.30
C PHE A 74 10.88 -2.96 -8.84
N ASN A 75 11.19 -4.24 -8.62
CA ASN A 75 11.51 -4.73 -7.29
C ASN A 75 13.03 -4.82 -7.11
N ASN A 76 13.61 -3.90 -6.34
CA ASN A 76 15.05 -3.89 -6.09
C ASN A 76 15.58 -5.16 -5.40
N LYS A 77 14.74 -5.91 -4.67
CA LYS A 77 15.20 -7.12 -3.95
C LYS A 77 15.24 -8.34 -4.84
N THR A 78 14.24 -8.51 -5.70
CA THR A 78 14.18 -9.66 -6.62
C THR A 78 14.76 -9.34 -8.00
N GLN A 79 15.03 -8.06 -8.29
CA GLN A 79 15.45 -7.58 -9.62
C GLN A 79 14.41 -7.91 -10.71
N GLU A 80 13.15 -8.06 -10.33
CA GLU A 80 12.04 -8.39 -11.22
C GLU A 80 11.10 -7.20 -11.40
N LYS A 81 10.47 -7.14 -12.57
CA LYS A 81 9.44 -6.16 -12.90
C LYS A 81 8.05 -6.75 -12.68
N SER A 82 7.10 -5.88 -12.35
CA SER A 82 5.69 -6.23 -12.23
C SER A 82 4.82 -5.13 -12.81
N TYR A 83 3.65 -5.49 -13.35
CA TYR A 83 2.62 -4.54 -13.76
C TYR A 83 1.55 -4.43 -12.68
N VAL A 84 1.34 -3.22 -12.16
CA VAL A 84 0.32 -2.86 -11.17
C VAL A 84 -0.92 -2.39 -11.91
N GLU A 85 -2.07 -3.01 -11.65
CA GLU A 85 -3.35 -2.57 -12.19
C GLU A 85 -3.86 -1.34 -11.42
N THR A 86 -4.11 -0.24 -12.12
CA THR A 86 -4.43 1.06 -11.51
C THR A 86 -5.86 1.54 -11.76
N ASN A 87 -6.71 0.71 -12.37
CA ASN A 87 -8.13 1.01 -12.59
C ASN A 87 -9.07 0.12 -11.74
N ASN A 88 -8.55 -0.82 -10.96
CA ASN A 88 -9.35 -1.67 -10.08
C ASN A 88 -8.78 -1.66 -8.66
N ILE A 89 -9.48 -0.97 -7.77
CA ILE A 89 -9.09 -0.82 -6.38
C ILE A 89 -9.87 -1.83 -5.55
N HIS A 90 -9.13 -2.73 -4.91
CA HIS A 90 -9.72 -3.71 -4.01
C HIS A 90 -9.79 -3.15 -2.60
N ILE A 91 -10.88 -3.43 -1.89
CA ILE A 91 -11.10 -2.98 -0.51
C ILE A 91 -11.41 -4.18 0.36
N MET A 92 -10.69 -4.33 1.46
CA MET A 92 -10.92 -5.39 2.44
C MET A 92 -10.79 -4.83 3.86
N LYS A 93 -11.51 -5.42 4.82
CA LYS A 93 -11.27 -5.16 6.24
C LYS A 93 -9.83 -5.49 6.61
N ARG A 94 -9.20 -4.60 7.37
CA ARG A 94 -7.79 -4.70 7.75
C ARG A 94 -7.48 -5.96 8.55
N ASP A 95 -8.39 -6.34 9.43
CA ASP A 95 -8.26 -7.59 10.19
C ASP A 95 -8.32 -8.81 9.27
N ASP A 96 -9.22 -8.82 8.29
CA ASP A 96 -9.31 -9.92 7.31
C ASP A 96 -8.11 -9.95 6.37
N PHE A 97 -7.64 -8.77 5.94
CA PHE A 97 -6.44 -8.64 5.15
C PHE A 97 -5.24 -9.26 5.87
N PHE A 98 -5.05 -8.97 7.17
CA PHE A 98 -3.92 -9.53 7.93
C PHE A 98 -4.13 -10.97 8.43
N LYS A 99 -5.33 -11.54 8.32
CA LYS A 99 -5.52 -13.00 8.43
C LYS A 99 -4.90 -13.73 7.24
N ILE A 100 -4.86 -13.10 6.07
CA ILE A 100 -4.36 -13.67 4.80
C ILE A 100 -2.89 -13.30 4.56
N PHE A 101 -2.55 -12.04 4.83
CA PHE A 101 -1.24 -11.46 4.54
C PHE A 101 -0.45 -11.22 5.82
N ASN A 102 0.80 -11.68 5.84
CA ASN A 102 1.65 -11.49 7.02
C ASN A 102 2.03 -10.02 7.19
N LYS A 103 1.50 -9.38 8.24
CA LYS A 103 1.83 -8.00 8.64
C LYS A 103 3.34 -7.73 8.73
N ASN A 104 4.14 -8.72 9.13
CA ASN A 104 5.61 -8.58 9.25
C ASN A 104 6.35 -8.66 7.90
N LYS A 105 5.62 -8.90 6.81
CA LYS A 105 6.15 -8.97 5.44
C LYS A 105 5.72 -7.78 4.59
N VAL A 106 4.98 -6.83 5.19
CA VAL A 106 4.73 -5.51 4.61
C VAL A 106 6.07 -4.79 4.49
N GLN A 107 6.38 -4.33 3.28
CA GLN A 107 7.59 -3.60 2.97
C GLN A 107 7.22 -2.30 2.27
N ILE A 108 8.16 -1.39 2.19
CA ILE A 108 7.98 -0.19 1.38
C ILE A 108 8.31 -0.54 -0.07
N LEU A 109 7.60 0.09 -1.02
CA LEU A 109 7.90 -0.04 -2.44
C LEU A 109 9.11 0.84 -2.78
N ASP A 110 10.28 0.24 -2.86
CA ASP A 110 11.55 0.96 -3.05
C ASP A 110 11.68 1.68 -4.41
N ASP A 111 10.72 1.48 -5.33
CA ASP A 111 10.61 2.15 -6.63
C ASP A 111 9.77 3.44 -6.53
N ILE A 112 10.46 4.58 -6.41
CA ILE A 112 9.86 5.90 -6.24
C ILE A 112 9.12 6.33 -7.51
N ASP A 113 9.72 6.16 -8.68
CA ASP A 113 9.14 6.54 -9.96
C ASP A 113 7.90 5.69 -10.27
N GLY A 114 7.96 4.40 -9.94
CA GLY A 114 6.81 3.50 -9.97
C GLY A 114 5.70 3.95 -9.01
N ALA A 115 6.03 4.34 -7.78
CA ALA A 115 5.05 4.82 -6.81
C ALA A 115 4.35 6.12 -7.26
N ILE A 116 5.11 7.08 -7.81
CA ILE A 116 4.57 8.32 -8.38
C ILE A 116 3.69 8.00 -9.59
N SER A 117 4.15 7.12 -10.47
CA SER A 117 3.40 6.69 -11.66
C SER A 117 2.08 6.01 -11.29
N ILE A 118 2.05 5.20 -10.22
CA ILE A 118 0.82 4.59 -9.69
C ILE A 118 -0.16 5.67 -9.25
N LEU A 119 0.29 6.64 -8.43
CA LEU A 119 -0.58 7.71 -7.93
C LEU A 119 -1.15 8.56 -9.06
N ARG A 120 -0.32 8.87 -10.06
CA ARG A 120 -0.73 9.60 -11.26
C ARG A 120 -1.77 8.80 -12.06
N ASN A 121 -1.53 7.53 -12.34
CA ASN A 121 -2.48 6.71 -13.10
C ASN A 121 -3.79 6.46 -12.34
N LEU A 122 -3.74 6.28 -11.01
CA LEU A 122 -4.95 6.23 -10.18
C LEU A 122 -5.77 7.51 -10.33
N ARG A 123 -5.12 8.67 -10.34
CA ARG A 123 -5.79 9.95 -10.56
C ARG A 123 -6.39 10.05 -11.97
N GLU A 124 -5.61 9.74 -13.00
CA GLU A 124 -6.07 9.76 -14.38
C GLU A 124 -7.26 8.80 -14.59
N ASN A 125 -7.26 7.63 -13.94
CA ASN A 125 -8.40 6.71 -14.02
C ASN A 125 -9.62 7.19 -13.21
N LEU A 126 -9.45 7.98 -12.14
CA LEU A 126 -10.56 8.61 -11.43
C LEU A 126 -11.21 9.68 -12.32
N ASP A 127 -10.38 10.59 -12.86
CA ASP A 127 -10.83 11.72 -13.68
C ASP A 127 -11.52 11.25 -14.97
N ASN A 128 -11.10 10.11 -15.52
CA ASN A 128 -11.70 9.50 -16.71
C ASN A 128 -12.85 8.53 -16.39
N GLU A 129 -13.31 8.46 -15.13
CA GLU A 129 -14.37 7.55 -14.67
C GLU A 129 -14.11 6.05 -14.97
N ASN A 130 -12.83 5.68 -15.06
CA ASN A 130 -12.37 4.33 -15.39
C ASN A 130 -12.05 3.48 -14.16
N ILE A 131 -12.12 4.04 -12.95
CA ILE A 131 -11.89 3.28 -11.71
C ILE A 131 -13.10 2.44 -11.33
N GLN A 132 -12.81 1.17 -11.10
CA GLN A 132 -13.66 0.21 -10.45
C GLN A 132 -13.23 0.05 -8.97
N ILE A 133 -14.21 0.02 -8.08
CA ILE A 133 -14.01 -0.40 -6.68
C ILE A 133 -14.56 -1.83 -6.51
N THR A 134 -13.74 -2.72 -5.95
CA THR A 134 -14.10 -4.11 -5.67
C THR A 134 -13.98 -4.39 -4.18
N LYS A 135 -15.09 -4.62 -3.49
CA LYS A 135 -15.08 -4.98 -2.06
C LYS A 135 -14.90 -6.48 -1.89
N LEU A 136 -14.03 -6.88 -0.99
CA LEU A 136 -13.69 -8.28 -0.72
C LEU A 136 -13.83 -8.60 0.77
N GLU A 137 -14.41 -9.75 1.05
CA GLU A 137 -14.56 -10.27 2.41
C GLU A 137 -13.99 -11.68 2.53
N LEU A 138 -13.48 -11.99 3.73
CA LEU A 138 -13.01 -13.31 4.08
C LEU A 138 -14.14 -14.08 4.78
N ASN A 139 -14.62 -15.12 4.13
CA ASN A 139 -15.62 -16.02 4.70
C ASN A 139 -15.02 -16.88 5.82
N SER A 140 -15.89 -17.47 6.64
CA SER A 140 -15.52 -18.39 7.73
C SER A 140 -14.81 -19.65 7.25
N ASP A 141 -15.05 -20.06 5.99
CA ASP A 141 -14.37 -21.16 5.30
C ASP A 141 -13.03 -20.75 4.65
N TRP A 142 -12.56 -19.54 4.93
CA TRP A 142 -11.33 -18.94 4.41
C TRP A 142 -11.33 -18.67 2.91
N THR A 143 -12.50 -18.66 2.26
CA THR A 143 -12.64 -18.18 0.87
C THR A 143 -12.76 -16.65 0.81
N ILE A 144 -12.17 -16.03 -0.22
CA ILE A 144 -12.39 -14.61 -0.51
C ILE A 144 -13.56 -14.52 -1.48
N ARG A 145 -14.56 -13.70 -1.15
CA ARG A 145 -15.70 -13.45 -2.01
C ARG A 145 -15.74 -11.98 -2.46
N ASN A 146 -16.10 -11.78 -3.73
CA ASN A 146 -16.51 -10.47 -4.22
C ASN A 146 -17.85 -10.10 -3.61
N MET A 147 -17.84 -9.06 -2.79
CA MET A 147 -19.02 -8.47 -2.21
C MET A 147 -19.54 -7.43 -3.18
N ASP A 148 -20.77 -7.63 -3.65
CA ASP A 148 -21.48 -6.56 -4.33
C ASP A 148 -21.54 -5.37 -3.39
N ILE A 149 -20.99 -4.24 -3.83
CA ILE A 149 -21.12 -2.99 -3.08
C ILE A 149 -22.61 -2.70 -3.01
N SER A 150 -23.14 -2.78 -1.78
CA SER A 150 -24.54 -3.13 -1.52
C SER A 150 -25.53 -2.05 -1.98
N ASN A 151 -25.06 -0.84 -2.21
CA ASN A 151 -25.80 0.23 -2.84
C ASN A 151 -24.84 1.26 -3.48
N LYS A 152 -25.38 2.07 -4.41
CA LYS A 152 -24.65 3.15 -5.10
C LYS A 152 -23.95 4.10 -4.13
N LEU A 153 -24.56 4.38 -2.97
CA LEU A 153 -23.99 5.28 -1.96
C LEU A 153 -22.64 4.78 -1.45
N GLU A 154 -22.56 3.52 -1.02
CA GLU A 154 -21.33 2.93 -0.48
C GLU A 154 -20.18 3.01 -1.51
N ALA A 155 -20.47 2.80 -2.80
CA ALA A 155 -19.47 2.93 -3.86
C ALA A 155 -18.93 4.36 -3.97
N PHE A 156 -19.81 5.36 -3.97
CA PHE A 156 -19.44 6.77 -4.05
C PHE A 156 -18.68 7.26 -2.81
N GLN A 157 -19.02 6.75 -1.61
CA GLN A 157 -18.26 7.03 -0.39
C GLN A 157 -16.82 6.51 -0.49
N TYR A 158 -16.65 5.27 -0.98
CA TYR A 158 -15.33 4.68 -1.16
C TYR A 158 -14.51 5.39 -2.26
N LEU A 159 -15.15 5.76 -3.38
CA LEU A 159 -14.53 6.54 -4.46
C LEU A 159 -14.07 7.91 -3.99
N ALA A 160 -14.95 8.67 -3.32
CA ALA A 160 -14.63 10.00 -2.79
C ALA A 160 -13.50 9.95 -1.75
N HIS A 161 -13.48 8.92 -0.90
CA HIS A 161 -12.36 8.72 0.02
C HIS A 161 -11.06 8.33 -0.72
N ALA A 162 -11.11 7.44 -1.72
CA ALA A 162 -9.95 7.07 -2.51
C ALA A 162 -9.33 8.29 -3.21
N ASP A 163 -10.18 9.13 -3.79
CA ASP A 163 -9.82 10.41 -4.39
C ASP A 163 -9.10 11.35 -3.42
N ASN A 164 -9.66 11.52 -2.22
CA ASN A 164 -9.05 12.30 -1.14
C ASN A 164 -7.71 11.69 -0.70
N LEU A 165 -7.63 10.37 -0.53
CA LEU A 165 -6.43 9.66 -0.11
C LEU A 165 -5.28 9.81 -1.11
N PHE A 166 -5.51 9.50 -2.39
CA PHE A 166 -4.47 9.54 -3.42
C PHE A 166 -4.01 10.95 -3.72
N TYR A 167 -4.92 11.93 -3.68
CA TYR A 167 -4.53 13.32 -3.81
C TYR A 167 -3.58 13.78 -2.71
N ASN A 168 -3.93 13.50 -1.45
CA ASN A 168 -3.09 13.89 -0.32
C ASN A 168 -1.72 13.20 -0.34
N ILE A 169 -1.65 11.93 -0.77
CA ILE A 169 -0.37 11.23 -0.94
C ILE A 169 0.40 11.77 -2.16
N GLY A 170 -0.30 12.08 -3.25
CA GLY A 170 0.28 12.56 -4.51
C GLY A 170 0.95 13.93 -4.41
N LYS A 171 0.57 14.75 -3.41
CA LYS A 171 1.24 16.02 -3.10
C LYS A 171 2.60 15.87 -2.42
N PHE A 172 2.93 14.68 -1.94
CA PHE A 172 4.16 14.50 -1.17
C PHE A 172 5.37 14.39 -2.09
N GLY A 173 6.35 15.26 -1.83
CA GLY A 173 7.72 15.01 -2.28
C GLY A 173 8.29 13.71 -1.70
N THR A 174 9.40 13.26 -2.27
CA THR A 174 10.04 11.97 -1.99
C THR A 174 10.17 11.65 -0.49
N MET A 175 10.63 12.60 0.34
CA MET A 175 10.82 12.40 1.78
C MET A 175 9.50 12.09 2.52
N ARG A 176 8.46 12.90 2.32
CA ARG A 176 7.15 12.66 2.94
C ARG A 176 6.52 11.36 2.44
N LEU A 177 6.79 11.00 1.19
CA LEU A 177 6.43 9.70 0.65
C LEU A 177 7.13 8.57 1.47
N PHE A 178 8.42 8.66 1.75
CA PHE A 178 9.10 7.66 2.60
C PHE A 178 8.50 7.57 4.00
N GLU A 179 8.24 8.72 4.64
CA GLU A 179 7.59 8.78 5.96
C GLU A 179 6.23 8.09 5.94
N TYR A 180 5.39 8.39 4.94
CA TYR A 180 4.11 7.71 4.74
C TYR A 180 4.29 6.18 4.66
N GLY A 181 5.29 5.71 3.90
CA GLY A 181 5.57 4.29 3.74
C GLY A 181 5.96 3.57 5.03
N ARG A 182 6.72 4.25 5.90
CA ARG A 182 7.17 3.71 7.20
C ARG A 182 6.07 3.67 8.26
N ASN A 183 5.10 4.58 8.19
CA ASN A 183 4.05 4.69 9.20
C ASN A 183 3.04 3.54 9.12
N PHE A 184 2.87 2.78 10.19
CA PHE A 184 1.92 1.65 10.19
C PHE A 184 0.45 2.10 10.17
N ASP A 185 0.13 3.23 10.82
CA ASP A 185 -1.19 3.85 10.81
C ASP A 185 -1.23 5.05 9.84
N ASN A 186 -1.37 4.73 8.55
CA ASN A 186 -1.28 5.73 7.47
C ASN A 186 -2.35 6.82 7.58
N GLU A 187 -3.57 6.48 7.97
CA GLU A 187 -4.67 7.44 8.06
C GLU A 187 -4.48 8.44 9.19
N LYS A 188 -4.04 7.96 10.36
CA LYS A 188 -3.76 8.84 11.49
C LYS A 188 -2.58 9.77 11.20
N TRP A 189 -1.55 9.25 10.54
CA TRP A 189 -0.42 10.07 10.12
C TRP A 189 -0.85 11.12 9.09
N LEU A 190 -1.65 10.75 8.08
CA LEU A 190 -2.20 11.70 7.10
C LEU A 190 -3.01 12.82 7.76
N GLN A 191 -3.85 12.51 8.75
CA GLN A 191 -4.59 13.51 9.54
C GLN A 191 -3.67 14.52 10.26
N GLN A 192 -2.45 14.12 10.61
CA GLN A 192 -1.49 15.00 11.31
C GLN A 192 -0.71 15.87 10.33
N VAL A 193 -0.34 15.34 9.16
CA VAL A 193 0.58 16.01 8.23
C VAL A 193 -0.10 16.72 7.07
N SER A 194 -1.37 16.38 6.78
CA SER A 194 -2.16 17.04 5.75
C SER A 194 -3.39 17.71 6.37
N LYS A 195 -3.41 19.03 6.28
CA LYS A 195 -4.48 19.89 6.83
C LYS A 195 -5.86 19.59 6.24
N ASN A 196 -5.90 19.14 4.99
CA ASN A 196 -7.14 18.94 4.23
C ASN A 196 -7.54 17.46 4.11
N TYR A 197 -6.83 16.54 4.79
CA TYR A 197 -7.14 15.13 4.71
C TYR A 197 -8.36 14.77 5.56
N ILE A 198 -9.40 14.25 4.91
CA ILE A 198 -10.62 13.77 5.55
C ILE A 198 -10.55 12.23 5.76
N PRO A 199 -10.72 11.70 6.98
CA PRO A 199 -10.63 10.27 7.23
C PRO A 199 -11.85 9.49 6.70
N LEU A 200 -11.68 8.22 6.37
CA LEU A 200 -12.74 7.38 5.78
C LEU A 200 -14.02 7.31 6.62
N LYS A 201 -13.89 7.33 7.95
CA LYS A 201 -15.05 7.33 8.85
C LYS A 201 -16.01 8.50 8.58
N GLU A 202 -15.51 9.63 8.11
CA GLU A 202 -16.31 10.81 7.80
C GLU A 202 -17.01 10.66 6.45
N PHE A 203 -16.33 10.14 5.42
CA PHE A 203 -16.98 9.82 4.15
C PHE A 203 -18.13 8.82 4.31
N LYS A 204 -18.03 7.88 5.25
CA LYS A 204 -19.10 6.92 5.56
C LYS A 204 -20.38 7.56 6.10
N THR A 205 -20.33 8.81 6.58
CA THR A 205 -21.50 9.56 7.03
C THR A 205 -22.05 10.50 5.96
N TRP A 206 -21.43 10.59 4.79
CA TRP A 206 -21.89 11.46 3.71
C TRP A 206 -23.03 10.81 2.95
N ASP A 207 -23.93 11.63 2.43
CA ASP A 207 -24.92 11.22 1.45
C ASP A 207 -24.35 11.20 0.03
N LEU A 208 -25.17 10.73 -0.91
CA LEU A 208 -24.74 10.53 -2.29
C LEU A 208 -24.41 11.86 -2.98
N GLU A 209 -25.21 12.90 -2.73
CA GLU A 209 -25.05 14.23 -3.33
C GLU A 209 -23.71 14.84 -2.91
N LYS A 210 -23.41 14.81 -1.61
CA LYS A 210 -22.13 15.31 -1.08
C LYS A 210 -20.93 14.55 -1.65
N CYS A 211 -21.02 13.23 -1.81
CA CYS A 211 -19.95 12.44 -2.44
C CYS A 211 -19.75 12.82 -3.92
N MET A 212 -20.83 12.98 -4.68
CA MET A 212 -20.77 13.38 -6.09
C MET A 212 -20.20 14.79 -6.26
N ASP A 213 -20.65 15.74 -5.44
CA ASP A 213 -20.16 17.12 -5.44
C ASP A 213 -18.67 17.19 -5.09
N PHE A 214 -18.23 16.38 -4.13
CA PHE A 214 -16.82 16.30 -3.77
C PHE A 214 -15.98 15.81 -4.95
N LEU A 215 -16.37 14.70 -5.58
CA LEU A 215 -15.65 14.15 -6.74
C LEU A 215 -15.61 15.18 -7.89
N HIS A 216 -16.74 15.80 -8.22
CA HIS A 216 -16.83 16.79 -9.31
C HIS A 216 -15.95 18.04 -9.06
N ASN A 217 -15.92 18.54 -7.83
CA ASN A 217 -15.13 19.71 -7.49
C ASN A 217 -13.64 19.39 -7.35
N SER A 218 -13.31 18.16 -6.94
CA SER A 218 -11.94 17.69 -6.84
C SER A 218 -11.22 17.67 -8.19
N ASP A 219 -11.90 17.29 -9.27
CA ASP A 219 -11.31 17.18 -10.62
C ASP A 219 -10.80 18.52 -11.18
N LYS A 220 -11.41 19.63 -10.75
CA LYS A 220 -11.11 20.98 -11.25
C LYS A 220 -10.11 21.75 -10.39
N THR A 221 -10.15 21.58 -9.07
CA THR A 221 -9.34 22.36 -8.12
C THR A 221 -7.91 21.82 -7.98
N LYS A 222 -7.71 20.52 -8.19
CA LYS A 222 -6.43 19.83 -7.95
C LYS A 222 -5.35 20.09 -9.01
N ARG A 223 -5.71 20.55 -10.22
CA ARG A 223 -4.75 20.87 -11.31
C ARG A 223 -4.01 22.19 -11.09
N TYR A 224 -4.68 23.17 -10.46
CA TYR A 224 -4.15 24.53 -10.33
C TYR A 224 -3.26 24.71 -9.10
N GLU A 225 -3.50 23.97 -8.01
CA GLU A 225 -2.60 23.98 -6.84
C GLU A 225 -1.27 23.25 -7.11
N GLN A 226 -1.27 22.26 -8.01
CA GLN A 226 -0.09 21.44 -8.33
C GLN A 226 1.04 22.28 -8.95
N GLN A 227 0.70 23.28 -9.78
CA GLN A 227 1.71 24.19 -10.37
C GLN A 227 2.33 25.16 -9.35
N GLU A 228 1.58 25.65 -8.36
CA GLU A 228 2.10 26.62 -7.39
C GLU A 228 2.89 25.96 -6.23
N GLU A 229 2.57 24.71 -5.86
CA GLU A 229 3.33 23.96 -4.85
C GLU A 229 4.61 23.36 -5.46
N ASP A 230 4.62 22.81 -6.68
CA ASP A 230 5.83 22.24 -7.29
C ASP A 230 6.96 23.27 -7.48
N GLU A 231 6.62 24.54 -7.75
CA GLU A 231 7.60 25.65 -7.80
C GLU A 231 8.20 26.01 -6.43
N ARG A 232 7.49 25.74 -5.33
CA ARG A 232 7.97 26.02 -3.97
C ARG A 232 8.91 24.94 -3.42
N TRP A 233 8.73 23.69 -3.82
CA TRP A 233 9.46 22.55 -3.25
C TRP A 233 10.62 22.04 -4.12
N SER A 234 10.74 22.45 -5.40
CA SER A 234 11.90 22.11 -6.23
C SER A 234 13.18 22.91 -5.90
N ASN A 235 13.10 23.91 -5.02
CA ASN A 235 14.25 24.70 -4.55
C ASN A 235 14.97 24.13 -3.32
N ASP A 236 14.55 22.99 -2.78
CA ASP A 236 15.32 22.28 -1.74
C ASP A 236 16.47 21.50 -2.40
N THR A 237 17.60 22.16 -2.62
CA THR A 237 18.87 21.56 -3.03
C THR A 237 19.45 20.71 -1.89
N TRP A 238 18.90 19.51 -1.68
CA TRP A 238 19.27 18.64 -0.57
C TRP A 238 20.17 17.47 -0.99
N ASP A 239 21.31 17.33 -0.30
CA ASP A 239 22.35 16.33 -0.54
C ASP A 239 21.95 14.95 0.03
N TYR A 240 21.45 14.09 -0.86
CA TYR A 240 20.93 12.75 -0.57
C TYR A 240 21.97 11.82 0.08
N GLU A 241 23.25 11.96 -0.27
CA GLU A 241 24.31 11.04 0.18
C GLU A 241 24.68 11.28 1.65
N ALA A 242 24.70 12.54 2.07
CA ALA A 242 25.12 12.94 3.41
C ALA A 242 24.20 12.40 4.51
N GLN A 243 22.88 12.49 4.31
CA GLN A 243 21.90 12.10 5.34
C GLN A 243 21.56 10.63 5.33
N PHE A 244 21.59 9.98 4.17
CA PHE A 244 21.45 8.52 4.11
C PHE A 244 22.62 7.84 4.84
N GLY A 245 23.83 8.39 4.71
CA GLY A 245 24.99 7.96 5.50
C GLY A 245 24.85 8.23 7.01
N GLU A 246 24.17 9.30 7.42
CA GLU A 246 23.93 9.60 8.83
C GLU A 246 22.90 8.66 9.48
N TYR A 247 21.82 8.34 8.77
CA TYR A 247 20.81 7.38 9.23
C TYR A 247 21.39 5.97 9.41
N HIS A 248 22.19 5.48 8.46
CA HIS A 248 22.84 4.17 8.59
C HIS A 248 23.84 4.12 9.75
N ARG A 249 24.57 5.22 9.99
CA ARG A 249 25.46 5.33 11.16
C ARG A 249 24.69 5.23 12.47
N GLN A 250 23.48 5.80 12.56
CA GLN A 250 22.65 5.70 13.78
C GLN A 250 22.11 4.28 13.99
N GLU A 251 21.64 3.60 12.94
CA GLU A 251 21.18 2.20 13.04
C GLU A 251 22.32 1.26 13.47
N GLU A 252 23.53 1.47 12.94
CA GLU A 252 24.70 0.66 13.29
C GLU A 252 25.15 0.89 14.74
N LEU A 253 25.10 2.14 15.22
CA LEU A 253 25.38 2.48 16.62
C LEU A 253 24.36 1.84 17.58
N GLU A 254 23.08 1.84 17.25
CA GLU A 254 22.06 1.15 18.07
C GLU A 254 22.25 -0.36 18.08
N TYR A 255 22.63 -0.94 16.94
CA TYR A 255 22.88 -2.38 16.84
C TYR A 255 24.05 -2.80 17.73
N GLN A 256 25.15 -2.04 17.71
CA GLN A 256 26.32 -2.30 18.57
C GLN A 256 25.98 -2.16 20.05
N LYS A 257 25.23 -1.11 20.44
CA LYS A 257 24.76 -0.95 21.83
C LYS A 257 23.95 -2.15 22.32
N LYS A 258 22.97 -2.60 21.53
CA LYS A 258 22.14 -3.78 21.87
C LYS A 258 22.94 -5.08 21.93
N LYS A 259 24.01 -5.19 21.17
CA LYS A 259 24.90 -6.36 21.20
C LYS A 259 25.74 -6.37 22.48
N GLN A 260 26.25 -5.21 22.89
CA GLN A 260 27.05 -5.06 24.10
C GLN A 260 26.21 -5.29 25.37
N GLU A 261 25.01 -4.70 25.44
CA GLU A 261 24.06 -4.95 26.54
C GLU A 261 23.66 -6.43 26.71
N LYS A 262 23.73 -7.23 25.64
CA LYS A 262 23.49 -8.68 25.71
C LYS A 262 24.71 -9.46 26.22
N GLN A 263 25.92 -9.01 25.90
CA GLN A 263 27.14 -9.62 26.41
C GLN A 263 27.29 -9.35 27.90
N ASP A 264 27.08 -8.09 28.33
CA ASP A 264 27.18 -7.70 29.74
C ASP A 264 26.20 -8.50 30.61
N LYS A 265 24.95 -8.71 30.13
CA LYS A 265 23.97 -9.56 30.83
C LYS A 265 24.37 -11.04 30.90
N GLN A 266 25.02 -11.57 29.87
CA GLN A 266 25.48 -12.96 29.88
C GLN A 266 26.66 -13.16 30.83
N GLU A 267 27.54 -12.16 30.96
CA GLU A 267 28.65 -12.20 31.92
C GLU A 267 28.15 -12.06 33.37
N ASP A 268 27.17 -11.19 33.62
CA ASP A 268 26.53 -11.05 34.93
C ASP A 268 25.80 -12.33 35.36
N ASP A 269 25.02 -12.94 34.44
CA ASP A 269 24.31 -14.21 34.71
C ASP A 269 25.29 -15.37 34.96
N LEU A 270 26.45 -15.38 34.29
CA LEU A 270 27.49 -16.39 34.49
C LEU A 270 28.19 -16.20 35.84
N ALA A 271 28.48 -14.95 36.24
CA ALA A 271 29.08 -14.61 37.52
C ALA A 271 28.17 -14.89 38.72
N LEU A 272 26.85 -14.81 38.54
CA LEU A 272 25.85 -15.19 39.55
C LEU A 272 25.63 -16.72 39.66
N SER A 273 26.17 -17.49 38.71
CA SER A 273 26.01 -18.96 38.64
C SER A 273 27.22 -19.77 39.15
N MET A 274 28.32 -19.09 39.51
CA MET A 274 29.53 -19.65 40.13
C MET A 274 29.55 -19.45 41.64
#